data_AF-A0A2X4WIM9-F1
#
_entry.id   AF-A0A2X4WIM9-F1
#
_cell.length_a   1.000
_cell.length_b   1.000
_cell.length_c   1.000
_cell.angle_alpha   90.00
_cell.angle_beta   90.00
_cell.angle_gamma   90.00
#
_symmetry.space_group_name_H-M   'P 1'
#
loop_
_entity.id
_entity.type
_entity.pdbx_description
1 polymer ?
#
loop_
_entity_poly.entity_id
_entity_poly.type
_entity_poly.pdbx_seq_one_letter_code
_entity_poly.pdbx_strand_id
1 'polypeptide(L)'
;MDRVRLRNQLDANIQRLRYSLEIANAAGIKKPVYSNGQAVKDDPDFSISLGADGISRKLEIEKGVTDMAEINGDLRNRQYHVEQLAAMNVRDVTFTHLNINCLRLCQSKRMVRVKRSLLSWRR
;
A
#
# COMPACT_ATOMS: atom_id res chain seq x y z
N MET A 1 -8.32 -0.98 -8.03
CA MET A 1 -7.77 -2.34 -8.17
C MET A 1 -7.71 -3.08 -6.83
N ASP A 2 -7.07 -2.54 -5.79
CA ASP A 2 -6.87 -3.26 -4.52
C ASP A 2 -8.15 -3.67 -3.77
N ARG A 3 -9.17 -2.79 -3.71
CA ARG A 3 -10.44 -3.11 -3.06
C ARG A 3 -11.12 -4.35 -3.67
N VAL A 4 -11.15 -4.44 -5.00
CA VAL A 4 -11.73 -5.57 -5.74
C VAL A 4 -10.93 -6.84 -5.52
N ARG A 5 -9.59 -6.76 -5.57
CA ARG A 5 -8.71 -7.90 -5.31
C ARG A 5 -8.93 -8.46 -3.91
N LEU A 6 -9.02 -7.59 -2.91
CA LEU A 6 -9.25 -7.99 -1.53
C LEU A 6 -10.66 -8.56 -1.32
N ARG A 7 -11.67 -8.01 -2.00
CA ARG A 7 -13.04 -8.57 -2.01
C ARG A 7 -13.05 -10.00 -2.56
N ASN A 8 -12.42 -10.22 -3.72
CA ASN A 8 -12.32 -11.54 -4.32
C ASN A 8 -11.59 -12.53 -3.39
N GLN A 9 -10.57 -12.07 -2.68
CA GLN A 9 -9.86 -12.89 -1.69
C GLN A 9 -10.76 -13.25 -0.50
N LEU A 10 -11.55 -12.29 -0.01
CA LEU A 10 -12.53 -12.52 1.06
C LEU A 10 -13.59 -13.53 0.60
N ASP A 11 -14.14 -13.37 -0.60
CA ASP A 11 -15.13 -14.29 -1.15
C ASP A 11 -14.58 -15.72 -1.29
N ALA A 12 -13.33 -15.86 -1.74
CA ALA A 12 -12.64 -17.16 -1.79
C ALA A 12 -12.43 -17.75 -0.38
N ASN A 13 -12.06 -16.93 0.60
CA ASN A 13 -11.89 -17.36 1.99
C ASN A 13 -13.22 -17.81 2.61
N ILE A 14 -14.32 -17.10 2.33
CA ILE A 14 -15.67 -17.48 2.76
C ILE A 14 -16.03 -18.88 2.21
N GLN A 15 -15.76 -19.16 0.93
CA GLN A 15 -16.02 -20.51 0.41
C GLN A 15 -15.13 -21.57 1.06
N ARG A 16 -13.84 -21.28 1.31
CA ARG A 16 -12.97 -22.20 2.06
C ARG A 16 -13.51 -22.48 3.45
N LEU A 17 -13.95 -21.46 4.19
CA LEU A 17 -14.53 -21.63 5.52
C LEU A 17 -15.81 -22.45 5.50
N ARG A 18 -16.63 -22.34 4.45
CA ARG A 18 -17.81 -23.20 4.28
C ARG A 18 -17.43 -24.67 4.14
N TYR A 19 -16.42 -24.97 3.31
CA TYR A 19 -15.92 -26.33 3.19
C TYR A 19 -15.29 -26.84 4.49
N SER A 20 -14.49 -26.02 5.18
CA SER A 20 -13.97 -26.34 6.52
C SER A 20 -15.07 -26.67 7.52
N LEU A 21 -16.19 -25.93 7.49
CA LEU A 21 -17.34 -26.17 8.37
C LEU A 21 -18.02 -27.52 8.08
N GLU A 22 -18.21 -27.84 6.80
CA GLU A 22 -18.78 -29.13 6.37
C GLU A 22 -17.87 -30.30 6.78
N ILE A 23 -16.56 -30.17 6.59
CA ILE A 23 -15.57 -31.19 6.98
C ILE A 23 -15.54 -31.34 8.51
N ALA A 24 -15.51 -30.24 9.27
CA ALA A 24 -15.49 -30.29 10.74
C ALA A 24 -16.76 -30.96 11.30
N ASN A 25 -17.93 -30.68 10.71
CA ASN A 25 -19.18 -31.34 11.07
C ASN A 25 -19.16 -32.84 10.74
N ALA A 26 -18.66 -33.22 9.56
CA ALA A 26 -18.53 -34.61 9.16
C ALA A 26 -17.54 -35.39 10.04
N ALA A 27 -16.45 -34.74 10.47
CA ALA A 27 -15.47 -35.30 11.40
C ALA A 27 -15.97 -35.33 12.86
N GLY A 28 -17.13 -34.74 13.15
CA GLY A 28 -17.69 -34.65 14.51
C GLY A 28 -16.93 -33.69 15.44
N ILE A 29 -16.09 -32.82 14.89
CA ILE A 29 -15.26 -31.88 15.64
C ILE A 29 -16.05 -30.58 15.86
N LYS A 30 -16.78 -30.52 16.98
CA LYS A 30 -17.56 -29.32 17.35
C LYS A 30 -16.73 -28.26 18.07
N LYS A 31 -15.89 -28.71 19.00
CA LYS A 31 -15.04 -27.86 19.85
C LYS A 31 -13.61 -27.80 19.32
N PRO A 32 -12.84 -26.76 19.70
CA PRO A 32 -11.45 -26.65 19.30
C PRO A 32 -10.62 -27.84 19.77
N VAL A 33 -9.74 -28.35 18.92
CA VAL A 33 -8.88 -29.49 19.20
C VAL A 33 -7.51 -28.97 19.62
N TYR A 34 -7.37 -28.65 20.91
CA TYR A 34 -6.10 -28.28 21.50
C TYR A 34 -5.63 -29.40 22.43
N SER A 35 -4.61 -30.16 22.00
CA SER A 35 -3.70 -30.89 22.90
C SER A 35 -4.29 -31.98 23.82
N ASN A 36 -4.95 -33.00 23.24
CA ASN A 36 -5.24 -34.28 23.93
C ASN A 36 -4.66 -35.50 23.21
N GLY A 37 -3.51 -35.36 22.52
CA GLY A 37 -2.94 -36.45 21.70
C GLY A 37 -3.67 -36.70 20.37
N GLN A 38 -4.85 -36.11 20.18
CA GLN A 38 -5.52 -35.96 18.89
C GLN A 38 -4.91 -34.77 18.14
N ALA A 39 -3.71 -34.94 17.61
CA ALA A 39 -3.17 -34.03 16.62
C ALA A 39 -3.94 -34.28 15.32
N VAL A 40 -5.11 -33.64 15.18
CA VAL A 40 -5.79 -33.58 13.88
C VAL A 40 -4.85 -32.80 12.97
N LYS A 41 -4.31 -33.49 11.97
CA LYS A 41 -3.45 -32.88 10.97
C LYS A 41 -4.33 -31.89 10.20
N ASP A 42 -4.22 -30.62 10.56
CA ASP A 42 -4.93 -29.56 9.88
C ASP A 42 -4.51 -29.57 8.41
N ASP A 43 -5.49 -29.69 7.53
CA ASP A 43 -5.28 -29.54 6.11
C ASP A 43 -4.86 -28.09 5.83
N PRO A 44 -3.80 -27.86 5.01
CA PRO A 44 -3.33 -26.51 4.72
C PRO A 44 -4.37 -25.65 4.00
N ASP A 45 -5.29 -26.28 3.27
CA ASP A 45 -6.36 -25.60 2.54
C ASP A 45 -7.66 -25.49 3.37
N PHE A 46 -7.93 -26.47 4.25
CA PHE A 46 -9.13 -26.53 5.09
C PHE A 46 -8.84 -26.83 6.57
N SER A 47 -8.47 -25.80 7.33
CA SER A 47 -8.27 -25.94 8.79
C SER A 47 -9.59 -26.27 9.51
N ILE A 48 -9.55 -27.29 10.36
CA ILE A 48 -10.70 -27.78 11.16
C ILE A 48 -10.43 -27.75 12.68
N SER A 49 -9.20 -27.42 13.09
CA SER A 49 -8.77 -27.38 14.49
C SER A 49 -9.59 -26.44 15.39
N LEU A 50 -10.16 -25.36 14.84
CA LEU A 50 -11.01 -24.44 15.58
C LEU A 50 -12.37 -25.07 15.98
N GLY A 51 -12.76 -26.16 15.31
CA GLY A 51 -14.03 -26.83 15.48
C GLY A 51 -15.19 -26.12 14.78
N ALA A 52 -16.26 -26.86 14.49
CA ALA A 52 -17.41 -26.38 13.75
C ALA A 52 -18.04 -25.11 14.36
N ASP A 53 -18.12 -25.03 15.70
CA ASP A 53 -18.71 -23.88 16.39
C ASP A 53 -17.91 -22.60 16.14
N GLY A 54 -16.58 -22.68 16.24
CA GLY A 54 -15.70 -21.53 16.02
C GLY A 54 -15.59 -21.16 14.54
N ILE A 55 -15.59 -22.15 13.63
CA ILE A 55 -15.61 -21.91 12.18
C ILE A 55 -16.92 -21.24 11.77
N SER A 56 -18.07 -21.68 12.30
CA SER A 56 -19.37 -21.07 12.03
C SER A 56 -19.37 -19.59 12.45
N ARG A 57 -18.88 -19.30 13.65
CA ARG A 57 -18.79 -17.91 14.12
C ARG A 57 -17.85 -17.06 13.28
N LYS A 58 -16.71 -17.62 12.85
CA LYS A 58 -15.78 -16.94 11.96
C LYS A 58 -16.41 -16.65 10.59
N LEU A 59 -17.15 -17.60 10.03
CA LEU A 59 -17.88 -17.44 8.77
C LEU A 59 -18.92 -16.32 8.84
N GLU A 60 -19.65 -16.20 9.95
CA GLU A 60 -20.59 -15.10 10.17
C GLU A 60 -19.88 -13.74 10.21
N ILE A 61 -18.73 -13.66 10.87
CA ILE A 61 -17.92 -12.43 10.94
C ILE A 61 -17.46 -12.04 9.53
N GLU A 62 -16.88 -12.97 8.77
CA GLU A 62 -16.37 -12.67 7.42
C GLU A 62 -17.48 -12.30 6.43
N LYS A 63 -18.67 -12.90 6.55
CA LYS A 63 -19.86 -12.48 5.77
C LYS A 63 -20.39 -11.11 6.17
N GLY A 64 -20.23 -10.74 7.44
CA GLY A 64 -20.63 -9.44 7.96
C GLY A 64 -19.73 -8.29 7.55
N VAL A 65 -18.56 -8.55 6.96
CA VAL A 65 -17.63 -7.50 6.51
C VAL A 65 -18.19 -6.79 5.29
N THR A 66 -18.70 -5.58 5.51
CA THR A 66 -19.17 -4.68 4.45
C THR A 66 -18.04 -3.84 3.85
N ASP A 67 -17.09 -3.39 4.66
CA ASP A 67 -15.94 -2.60 4.21
C ASP A 67 -14.60 -3.30 4.49
N MET A 68 -13.78 -3.42 3.44
CA MET A 68 -12.44 -4.00 3.50
C MET A 68 -11.46 -3.13 4.31
N ALA A 69 -11.70 -1.83 4.42
CA ALA A 69 -10.82 -0.92 5.17
C ALA A 69 -10.94 -1.09 6.69
N GLU A 70 -12.00 -1.73 7.18
CA GLU A 70 -12.15 -2.05 8.61
C GLU A 70 -11.19 -3.14 9.06
N ILE A 71 -10.92 -4.10 8.16
CA ILE A 71 -10.07 -5.27 8.45
C ILE A 71 -8.64 -5.14 7.92
N ASN A 72 -8.38 -4.21 6.99
CA ASN A 72 -7.08 -4.05 6.36
C ASN A 72 -6.45 -2.68 6.67
N GLY A 73 -5.44 -2.69 7.54
CA GLY A 73 -4.71 -1.48 7.95
C GLY A 73 -4.01 -0.75 6.80
N ASP A 74 -3.43 -1.48 5.85
CA ASP A 74 -2.75 -0.86 4.69
C ASP A 74 -3.71 -0.13 3.76
N LEU A 75 -4.92 -0.68 3.58
CA LEU A 75 -5.95 -0.03 2.78
C LEU A 75 -6.43 1.25 3.47
N ARG A 76 -6.59 1.22 4.79
CA ARG A 76 -6.93 2.39 5.60
C ARG A 76 -5.85 3.46 5.56
N ASN A 77 -4.57 3.08 5.64
CA ASN A 77 -3.44 4.00 5.54
C ASN A 77 -3.37 4.66 4.16
N ARG A 78 -3.57 3.88 3.08
CA ARG A 78 -3.61 4.43 1.71
C ARG A 78 -4.77 5.39 1.51
N GLN A 79 -5.94 5.07 2.05
CA GLN A 79 -7.10 5.97 2.04
C GLN A 79 -6.77 7.29 2.74
N TYR A 80 -6.18 7.23 3.93
CA TYR A 80 -5.72 8.41 4.68
C TYR A 80 -4.72 9.27 3.87
N HIS A 81 -3.75 8.66 3.20
CA HIS A 81 -2.82 9.40 2.35
C HIS A 81 -3.51 10.08 1.16
N VAL A 82 -4.46 9.41 0.51
CA VAL A 82 -5.23 10.02 -0.59
C VAL A 82 -6.03 11.22 -0.10
N GLU A 83 -6.64 11.14 1.08
CA GLU A 83 -7.37 12.26 1.69
C GLU A 83 -6.44 13.44 1.99
N GLN A 84 -5.26 13.18 2.53
CA GLN A 84 -4.25 14.22 2.76
C GLN A 84 -3.79 14.87 1.45
N LEU A 85 -3.51 14.07 0.42
CA LEU A 85 -3.13 14.57 -0.91
C LEU A 85 -4.24 15.41 -1.55
N ALA A 86 -5.51 15.00 -1.40
CA ALA A 86 -6.66 15.72 -1.93
C ALA A 86 -6.91 17.05 -1.18
N ALA A 87 -6.58 17.10 0.12
CA ALA A 87 -6.68 18.32 0.93
C ALA A 87 -5.51 19.30 0.71
N MET A 88 -4.39 18.84 0.15
CA MET A 88 -3.24 19.69 -0.13
C MET A 88 -3.52 20.66 -1.28
N ASN A 89 -3.28 21.94 -1.03
CA ASN A 89 -3.31 22.98 -2.05
C ASN A 89 -1.87 23.45 -2.32
N VAL A 90 -1.41 23.33 -3.56
CA VAL A 90 -0.09 23.81 -3.98
C VAL A 90 -0.25 25.25 -4.44
N ARG A 91 0.37 26.18 -3.71
CA ARG A 91 0.40 27.59 -4.11
C ARG A 91 1.42 27.79 -5.23
N ASP A 92 1.09 28.66 -6.18
CA ASP A 92 2.07 29.14 -7.14
C ASP A 92 3.16 29.91 -6.41
N VAL A 93 4.37 29.36 -6.44
CA VAL A 93 5.57 29.96 -5.89
C VAL A 93 6.50 30.33 -7.03
N THR A 94 6.83 31.61 -7.13
CA THR A 94 7.87 32.08 -8.06
C THR A 94 9.24 31.75 -7.49
N PHE A 95 9.94 30.80 -8.12
CA PHE A 95 11.34 30.49 -7.81
C PHE A 95 12.26 31.03 -8.92
N THR A 96 13.26 31.82 -8.51
CA THR A 96 14.31 32.29 -9.41
C THR A 96 15.39 31.22 -9.58
N HIS A 97 15.49 30.66 -10.78
CA HIS A 97 16.53 29.71 -11.16
C HIS A 97 17.82 30.48 -11.49
N LEU A 98 18.72 30.64 -10.52
CA LEU A 98 20.01 31.29 -10.75
C LEU A 98 21.06 30.27 -11.21
N ASN A 99 21.39 30.29 -12.51
CA ASN A 99 22.54 29.56 -13.05
C ASN A 99 23.81 30.44 -12.96
N ILE A 100 24.60 30.22 -11.90
CA ILE A 100 25.76 31.05 -11.52
C ILE A 100 26.94 30.89 -12.53
N ASN A 101 26.89 29.93 -13.45
CA ASN A 101 27.96 29.73 -14.43
C ASN A 101 27.93 30.73 -15.60
N CYS A 102 26.83 31.46 -15.82
CA CYS A 102 26.77 32.44 -16.91
C CYS A 102 27.42 33.80 -16.57
N LEU A 103 27.51 34.15 -15.27
CA LEU A 103 28.05 35.45 -14.83
C LEU A 103 29.58 35.54 -14.94
N ARG A 104 30.33 34.43 -14.79
CA ARG A 104 31.80 34.45 -14.95
C ARG A 104 32.24 34.61 -16.41
N LEU A 105 31.49 34.04 -17.37
CA LEU A 105 31.85 34.12 -18.79
C LEU A 105 31.52 35.48 -19.43
N CYS A 106 30.54 36.22 -18.90
CA CYS A 106 30.14 37.52 -19.45
C CYS A 106 31.10 38.67 -19.02
N GLN A 107 31.64 38.62 -17.79
CA GLN A 107 32.64 39.58 -17.31
C GLN A 107 34.00 39.43 -18.03
N SER A 108 34.41 38.19 -18.31
CA SER A 108 35.68 37.91 -19.01
C SER A 108 35.69 38.42 -20.47
N LYS A 109 34.60 38.22 -21.23
CA LYS A 109 34.54 38.65 -22.63
C LYS A 109 34.46 40.18 -22.81
N ARG A 110 33.92 40.92 -21.82
CA ARG A 110 33.85 42.40 -21.88
C ARG A 110 35.23 43.04 -21.65
N MET A 111 36.08 42.46 -20.82
CA MET A 111 37.41 42.99 -20.51
C MET A 111 38.43 42.81 -21.65
N VAL A 112 38.29 41.74 -22.46
CA VAL A 112 39.17 41.50 -23.63
C VAL A 112 38.86 42.46 -24.78
N ARG A 113 37.60 42.90 -24.95
CA ARG A 113 37.20 43.82 -26.03
C ARG A 113 37.72 45.25 -25.81
N VAL A 114 37.81 45.71 -24.56
CA VAL A 114 38.33 47.07 -24.25
C VAL A 114 39.83 47.16 -24.52
N LYS A 115 40.62 46.13 -24.17
CA LYS A 115 42.08 46.14 -24.40
C LYS A 115 42.50 46.11 -25.87
N ARG A 116 41.71 45.53 -26.77
CA ARG A 116 42.01 45.54 -28.22
C ARG A 116 41.80 46.91 -28.88
N SER A 117 40.89 47.75 -28.37
CA SER A 117 40.65 49.09 -28.96
C SER A 117 41.80 50.07 -28.68
N LEU A 118 42.39 50.01 -27.47
CA LEU A 118 43.48 50.90 -27.03
C LEU A 118 44.82 50.63 -27.72
N LEU A 119 45.06 49.39 -28.21
CA LEU A 119 46.27 49.07 -28.98
C LEU A 119 46.21 49.51 -30.45
N SER A 120 45.03 49.85 -30.99
CA SER A 120 44.88 50.31 -32.39
C SER A 120 45.02 51.81 -32.59
N TRP A 121 45.15 52.59 -31.52
CA TRP A 121 45.33 54.06 -31.53
C TRP A 121 46.77 54.50 -31.21
N ARG A 122 47.73 53.56 -31.14
CA ARG A 122 49.17 53.81 -30.99
C ARG A 122 49.99 53.21 -32.13
N ARG A 123 49.53 53.36 -33.38
CA ARG A 123 50.35 53.28 -34.58
C ARG A 123 50.05 54.47 -35.47
#